data_AF-A0A7V0NUT4-F1
#
_entry.id   AF-A0A7V0NUT4-F1
#
_cell.length_a   1.000
_cell.length_b   1.000
_cell.length_c   1.000
_cell.angle_alpha   90.00
_cell.angle_beta   90.00
_cell.angle_gamma   90.00
#
_symmetry.space_group_name_H-M   'P 1'
#
loop_
_entity.id
_entity.type
_entity.pdbx_description
1 polymer ?
#
loop_
_entity_poly.entity_id
_entity_poly.type
_entity_poly.pdbx_seq_one_letter_code
_entity_poly.pdbx_strand_id
1 'polypeptide(L)'
;RRDLIAPLALAGRAVGADGMMVEVHPEPDRALSDGPQQLDAAGFERLMEALGIVSVREDIDRIDRQILRLLSRRLSRSLEIGQAKTARGLPLHSPGREAEILAGLAAQAEGSGLDPQVVQALFETILHQSRRAQHRALTPLVAAAGRSRAGA
;
A
#
# COMPACT_ATOMS: atom_id res chain seq x y z
N ARG A 1 -23.49 -18.99 -22.62
CA ARG A 1 -23.50 -20.30 -21.93
C ARG A 1 -23.28 -20.07 -20.42
N ARG A 2 -23.93 -20.84 -19.54
CA ARG A 2 -23.88 -20.67 -18.07
C ARG A 2 -22.48 -20.81 -17.48
N ASP A 3 -21.68 -21.72 -18.02
CA ASP A 3 -20.30 -21.99 -17.61
C ASP A 3 -19.35 -20.80 -17.84
N LEU A 4 -19.73 -19.84 -18.70
CA LEU A 4 -18.92 -18.64 -18.97
C LEU A 4 -19.20 -17.48 -18.02
N ILE A 5 -20.29 -17.52 -17.25
CA ILE A 5 -20.72 -16.38 -16.41
C ILE A 5 -19.65 -16.07 -15.35
N ALA A 6 -19.19 -17.08 -14.60
CA ALA A 6 -18.15 -16.88 -13.58
C ALA A 6 -16.79 -16.41 -14.14
N PRO A 7 -16.20 -17.04 -15.17
CA PRO A 7 -14.92 -16.55 -15.71
C PRO A 7 -15.04 -15.15 -16.34
N LEU A 8 -16.17 -14.80 -16.98
CA LEU A 8 -16.39 -13.45 -17.51
C LEU A 8 -16.59 -12.42 -16.41
N ALA A 9 -17.28 -12.77 -15.33
CA ALA A 9 -17.43 -11.91 -14.14
C ALA A 9 -16.08 -11.55 -13.52
N LEU A 10 -15.24 -12.56 -13.32
CA LEU A 10 -13.90 -12.39 -12.76
C LEU A 10 -13.01 -11.58 -13.69
N ALA A 11 -13.07 -11.84 -15.01
CA ALA A 11 -12.32 -11.09 -16.00
C ALA A 11 -12.77 -9.62 -16.07
N GLY A 12 -14.08 -9.37 -16.13
CA GLY A 12 -14.67 -8.03 -16.13
C GLY A 12 -14.24 -7.23 -14.90
N ARG A 13 -14.28 -7.85 -13.73
CA ARG A 13 -13.76 -7.26 -12.49
C ARG A 13 -12.26 -6.94 -12.59
N ALA A 14 -11.44 -7.89 -13.03
CA ALA A 14 -10.00 -7.74 -13.11
C ALA A 14 -9.57 -6.60 -14.06
N VAL A 15 -10.34 -6.33 -15.11
CA VAL A 15 -10.09 -5.19 -16.03
C VAL A 15 -10.71 -3.88 -15.55
N GLY A 16 -11.36 -3.88 -14.37
CA GLY A 16 -11.91 -2.69 -13.73
C GLY A 16 -13.31 -2.28 -14.21
N ALA A 17 -14.14 -3.23 -14.67
CA ALA A 17 -15.54 -2.94 -14.96
C ALA A 17 -16.30 -2.53 -13.69
N ASP A 18 -17.11 -1.47 -13.79
CA ASP A 18 -17.90 -0.96 -12.66
C ASP A 18 -19.07 -1.89 -12.26
N GLY A 19 -19.49 -2.78 -13.17
CA GLY A 19 -20.57 -3.71 -12.91
C GLY A 19 -20.72 -4.77 -14.00
N MET A 20 -21.46 -5.82 -13.65
CA MET A 20 -21.89 -6.87 -14.57
C MET A 20 -23.35 -7.18 -14.30
N MET A 21 -24.14 -7.32 -15.37
CA MET A 21 -25.52 -7.76 -15.29
C MET A 21 -25.56 -9.28 -15.39
N VAL A 22 -26.22 -9.93 -14.42
CA VAL A 22 -26.41 -11.38 -14.39
C VAL A 22 -27.89 -11.66 -14.18
N GLU A 23 -28.45 -12.48 -15.04
CA GLU A 23 -29.84 -12.91 -14.92
C GLU A 23 -29.95 -14.18 -14.07
N VAL A 24 -30.95 -14.21 -13.18
CA VAL A 24 -31.19 -15.29 -12.23
C VAL A 24 -32.63 -15.75 -12.35
N HIS A 25 -32.83 -17.06 -12.47
CA HIS A 25 -34.16 -17.67 -12.52
C HIS A 25 -34.20 -18.92 -11.62
N PRO A 26 -35.26 -19.16 -10.83
CA PRO A 26 -35.34 -20.34 -9.94
C PRO A 26 -35.21 -21.67 -10.67
N GLU A 27 -35.73 -21.74 -11.90
CA GLU A 27 -35.65 -22.91 -12.80
C GLU A 27 -35.13 -22.46 -14.17
N PRO A 28 -33.82 -22.24 -14.36
CA PRO A 28 -33.27 -21.59 -15.56
C PRO A 28 -33.69 -22.25 -16.88
N ASP A 29 -33.85 -23.57 -16.89
CA ASP A 29 -34.20 -24.32 -18.11
C ASP A 29 -35.67 -24.10 -18.53
N ARG A 30 -36.49 -23.48 -17.67
CA ARG A 30 -37.87 -23.06 -17.96
C ARG A 30 -38.00 -21.57 -18.26
N ALA A 31 -36.90 -20.84 -18.32
CA ALA A 31 -36.92 -19.41 -18.59
C ALA A 31 -37.47 -19.14 -20.01
N LEU A 32 -38.33 -18.12 -20.11
CA LEU A 32 -38.92 -17.69 -21.39
C LEU A 32 -37.90 -17.07 -22.34
N SER A 33 -36.73 -16.71 -21.83
CA SER A 33 -35.60 -16.16 -22.58
C SER A 33 -34.29 -16.57 -21.90
N ASP A 34 -33.26 -16.83 -22.70
CA ASP A 34 -31.86 -17.02 -22.28
C ASP A 34 -31.56 -17.98 -21.12
N GLY A 35 -32.41 -19.00 -20.90
CA GLY A 35 -32.22 -20.03 -19.86
C GLY A 35 -30.83 -20.70 -19.79
N PRO A 36 -30.18 -21.03 -20.93
CA PRO A 36 -28.80 -21.54 -20.95
C PRO A 36 -27.73 -20.51 -20.51
N GLN A 37 -28.11 -19.26 -20.24
CA GLN A 37 -27.29 -18.13 -19.79
C GLN A 37 -27.73 -17.54 -18.45
N GLN A 38 -28.68 -18.18 -17.77
CA GLN A 38 -29.16 -17.74 -16.45
C GLN A 38 -28.59 -18.62 -15.34
N LEU A 39 -28.37 -18.03 -14.17
CA LEU A 39 -28.03 -18.78 -12.95
C LEU A 39 -29.30 -19.14 -12.17
N ASP A 40 -29.22 -20.22 -11.40
CA ASP A 40 -30.14 -20.45 -10.28
C ASP A 40 -29.64 -19.74 -9.02
N ALA A 41 -30.43 -19.78 -7.94
CA ALA A 41 -30.06 -19.13 -6.68
C ALA A 41 -28.70 -19.61 -6.15
N ALA A 42 -28.47 -20.93 -6.15
CA ALA A 42 -27.22 -21.52 -5.69
C ALA A 42 -26.03 -21.13 -6.58
N GLY A 43 -26.22 -21.02 -7.89
CA GLY A 43 -25.21 -20.56 -8.84
C GLY A 43 -24.84 -19.10 -8.63
N PHE A 44 -25.83 -18.26 -8.33
CA PHE A 44 -25.60 -16.86 -7.98
C PHE A 44 -24.83 -16.71 -6.66
N GLU A 45 -25.18 -17.48 -5.63
CA GLU A 45 -24.44 -17.49 -4.36
C GLU A 45 -22.96 -17.86 -4.55
N ARG A 46 -22.68 -18.93 -5.31
CA ARG A 46 -21.30 -19.33 -5.65
C ARG A 46 -20.54 -18.24 -6.41
N LEU A 47 -21.21 -17.54 -7.33
CA LEU A 47 -20.62 -16.43 -8.06
C LEU A 47 -20.24 -15.28 -7.12
N MET A 48 -21.14 -14.92 -6.20
CA MET A 48 -20.91 -13.85 -5.23
C MET A 48 -19.79 -14.19 -4.24
N GLU A 49 -19.72 -15.44 -3.78
CA GLU A 49 -18.62 -15.92 -2.94
C GLU A 49 -17.26 -15.81 -3.66
N ALA A 50 -17.20 -16.28 -4.91
CA ALA A 50 -15.99 -16.19 -5.73
C ALA A 50 -15.54 -14.73 -5.96
N LEU A 51 -16.48 -13.82 -6.21
CA LEU A 51 -16.20 -12.39 -6.38
C LEU A 51 -15.80 -11.71 -5.05
N GLY A 52 -16.30 -12.18 -3.91
CA GLY A 52 -16.01 -11.63 -2.58
C GLY A 52 -14.58 -11.89 -2.08
N ILE A 53 -13.97 -13.02 -2.43
CA ILE A 53 -12.55 -13.26 -2.07
C ILE A 53 -11.63 -12.38 -2.91
N VAL A 54 -11.95 -12.22 -4.20
CA VAL A 54 -11.18 -11.36 -5.12
C VAL A 54 -11.27 -9.89 -4.70
N SER A 55 -12.41 -9.44 -4.16
CA SER A 55 -12.56 -8.06 -3.71
C SER A 55 -11.66 -7.71 -2.53
N VAL A 56 -11.52 -8.59 -1.54
CA VAL A 56 -10.65 -8.35 -0.39
C VAL A 56 -9.18 -8.31 -0.81
N ARG A 57 -8.76 -9.15 -1.76
CA ARG A 57 -7.39 -9.13 -2.29
C ARG A 57 -7.09 -7.85 -3.06
N GLU A 58 -8.02 -7.37 -3.89
CA GLU A 58 -7.87 -6.10 -4.59
C GLU A 58 -7.82 -4.90 -3.63
N ASP A 59 -8.55 -4.97 -2.52
CA ASP A 59 -8.48 -3.97 -1.46
C ASP A 59 -7.12 -3.97 -0.77
N ILE A 60 -6.55 -5.15 -0.50
CA ILE A 60 -5.15 -5.27 -0.04
C ILE A 60 -4.19 -4.66 -1.07
N ASP A 61 -4.31 -5.01 -2.35
CA ASP A 61 -3.45 -4.45 -3.41
C ASP A 61 -3.58 -2.92 -3.53
N ARG A 62 -4.76 -2.37 -3.25
CA ARG A 62 -4.99 -0.92 -3.19
C ARG A 62 -4.30 -0.30 -1.99
N ILE A 63 -4.44 -0.90 -0.81
CA ILE A 63 -3.78 -0.48 0.43
C ILE A 63 -2.25 -0.52 0.26
N ASP A 64 -1.71 -1.59 -0.32
CA ASP A 64 -0.27 -1.75 -0.54
C ASP A 64 0.29 -0.65 -1.46
N ARG A 65 -0.44 -0.33 -2.54
CA ARG A 65 -0.09 0.81 -3.41
C ARG A 65 -0.14 2.15 -2.65
N GLN A 66 -1.08 2.32 -1.72
CA GLN A 66 -1.14 3.52 -0.87
C GLN A 66 0.05 3.56 0.11
N ILE A 67 0.39 2.44 0.75
CA ILE A 67 1.56 2.32 1.62
C ILE A 67 2.82 2.72 0.87
N LEU A 68 3.05 2.14 -0.32
CA LEU A 68 4.23 2.49 -1.15
C LEU A 68 4.27 3.98 -1.47
N ARG A 69 3.15 4.58 -1.87
CA ARG A 69 3.06 6.03 -2.15
C ARG A 69 3.40 6.88 -0.93
N LEU A 70 2.90 6.50 0.25
CA LEU A 70 3.16 7.19 1.51
C LEU A 70 4.63 7.06 1.92
N LEU A 71 5.23 5.87 1.75
CA LEU A 71 6.65 5.64 2.01
C LEU A 71 7.54 6.48 1.08
N SER A 72 7.23 6.54 -0.22
CA SER A 72 7.95 7.40 -1.16
C SER A 72 7.87 8.88 -0.75
N ARG A 73 6.67 9.37 -0.41
CA ARG A 73 6.49 10.75 0.06
C ARG A 73 7.26 11.01 1.35
N ARG A 74 7.25 10.07 2.30
CA ARG A 74 8.01 10.16 3.55
C ARG A 74 9.52 10.25 3.30
N LEU A 75 10.05 9.44 2.36
CA LEU A 75 11.45 9.48 1.99
C LEU A 75 11.84 10.83 1.38
N SER A 76 11.03 11.38 0.47
CA SER A 76 11.26 12.72 -0.10
C SER A 76 11.36 13.79 0.99
N ARG A 77 10.43 13.79 1.95
CA ARG A 77 10.46 14.74 3.09
C ARG A 77 11.67 14.53 4.00
N SER A 78 12.08 13.30 4.20
CA SER A 78 13.31 13.00 4.93
C SER A 78 14.54 13.59 4.24
N LEU A 79 14.63 13.51 2.91
CA LEU A 79 15.74 14.10 2.15
C LEU A 79 15.71 15.63 2.19
N GLU A 80 14.54 16.27 2.09
CA GLU A 80 14.38 17.72 2.26
C GLU A 80 14.89 18.19 3.64
N ILE A 81 14.53 17.48 4.72
CA ILE A 81 15.05 17.75 6.07
C ILE A 81 16.58 17.61 6.10
N GLY A 82 17.11 16.57 5.47
CA GLY A 82 18.55 16.34 5.36
C GLY A 82 19.26 17.51 4.67
N GLN A 83 18.74 17.96 3.52
CA GLN A 83 19.27 19.12 2.78
C GLN A 83 19.25 20.39 3.63
N ALA A 84 18.15 20.65 4.33
CA ALA A 84 18.02 21.82 5.21
C ALA A 84 19.01 21.78 6.39
N LYS A 85 19.25 20.60 6.97
CA LYS A 85 20.27 20.40 8.01
C LYS A 85 21.68 20.61 7.47
N THR A 86 22.02 20.01 6.32
CA THR A 86 23.30 20.20 5.64
C THR A 86 23.58 21.67 5.32
N ALA A 87 22.61 22.38 4.76
CA ALA A 87 22.75 23.81 4.43
C ALA A 87 23.04 24.68 5.67
N ARG A 88 22.60 24.24 6.86
CA ARG A 88 22.83 24.92 8.15
C ARG A 88 24.02 24.35 8.93
N GLY A 89 24.76 23.39 8.38
CA GLY A 89 25.86 22.70 9.06
C GLY A 89 25.42 21.85 10.26
N LEU A 90 24.15 21.45 10.33
CA LEU A 90 23.61 20.63 11.41
C LEU A 90 23.85 19.13 11.15
N PRO A 91 24.03 18.30 12.20
CA PRO A 91 24.18 16.86 12.05
C PRO A 91 22.96 16.21 11.36
N LEU A 92 23.22 15.34 10.38
CA LEU A 92 22.16 14.58 9.70
C LEU A 92 21.50 13.56 10.62
N HIS A 93 22.28 12.94 11.50
CA HIS A 93 21.79 11.96 12.47
C HIS A 93 21.14 12.64 13.68
N SER A 94 19.96 12.17 14.09
CA SER A 94 19.21 12.74 15.22
C SER A 94 18.53 11.62 16.03
N PRO A 95 19.28 10.87 16.85
CA PRO A 95 18.81 9.65 17.49
C PRO A 95 17.65 9.88 18.48
N GLY A 96 17.67 10.98 19.24
CA GLY A 96 16.57 11.32 20.15
C GLY A 96 15.24 11.48 19.42
N ARG A 97 15.25 12.14 18.26
CA ARG A 97 14.05 12.31 17.44
C ARG A 97 13.52 10.99 16.87
N GLU A 98 14.42 10.06 16.53
CA GLU A 98 14.01 8.73 16.05
C GLU A 98 13.37 7.92 17.17
N ALA A 99 13.93 7.96 18.38
CA ALA A 99 13.35 7.32 19.55
C ALA A 99 11.95 7.86 19.88
N GLU A 100 11.76 9.19 19.83
CA GLU A 100 10.43 9.82 20.00
C GLU A 100 9.41 9.32 18.97
N ILE A 101 9.81 9.19 17.70
CA ILE A 101 8.93 8.71 16.63
C ILE A 101 8.52 7.26 16.90
N LEU A 102 9.47 6.39 17.24
CA LEU A 102 9.19 4.98 17.49
C LEU A 102 8.28 4.79 18.71
N ALA A 103 8.53 5.51 19.80
CA ALA A 103 7.69 5.47 20.98
C ALA A 103 6.25 5.94 20.68
N GLY A 104 6.09 7.02 19.91
CA GLY A 104 4.78 7.52 19.52
C GLY A 104 4.00 6.54 18.63
N LEU A 105 4.68 5.82 17.74
CA LEU A 105 4.06 4.82 16.87
C LEU A 105 3.67 3.55 17.64
N ALA A 106 4.51 3.10 18.59
CA ALA A 106 4.17 1.98 19.45
C ALA A 106 2.91 2.26 20.28
N ALA A 107 2.81 3.46 20.85
CA ALA A 107 1.61 3.87 21.60
C ALA A 107 0.35 3.93 20.71
N GLN A 108 0.48 4.35 19.44
CA GLN A 108 -0.64 4.36 18.49
C GLN A 108 -1.05 2.97 18.00
N ALA A 109 -0.16 1.97 18.11
CA ALA A 109 -0.49 0.60 17.76
C ALA A 109 -1.45 -0.04 18.78
N GLU A 110 -1.45 0.44 20.03
CA GLU A 110 -2.36 -0.04 21.08
C GLU A 110 -3.83 0.16 20.66
N GLY A 111 -4.61 -0.92 20.64
CA GLY A 111 -6.02 -0.90 20.25
C GLY A 111 -6.28 -0.94 18.73
N SER A 112 -5.23 -0.93 17.89
CA SER A 112 -5.37 -1.04 16.43
C SER A 112 -5.53 -2.48 15.90
N GLY A 113 -5.30 -3.48 16.76
CA GLY A 113 -5.18 -4.89 16.36
C GLY A 113 -3.78 -5.28 15.84
N LEU A 114 -2.82 -4.35 15.80
CA LEU A 114 -1.43 -4.60 15.43
C LEU A 114 -0.54 -4.79 16.68
N ASP A 115 0.42 -5.70 16.58
CA ASP A 115 1.45 -5.89 17.61
C ASP A 115 2.40 -4.67 17.65
N PRO A 116 2.53 -3.97 18.79
CA PRO A 116 3.44 -2.83 18.93
C PRO A 116 4.90 -3.14 18.56
N GLN A 117 5.38 -4.36 18.83
CA GLN A 117 6.74 -4.77 18.49
C GLN A 117 6.95 -4.86 16.97
N VAL A 118 5.93 -5.37 16.26
CA VAL A 118 5.94 -5.44 14.79
C VAL A 118 5.92 -4.04 14.18
N VAL A 119 5.09 -3.14 14.72
CA VAL A 119 5.04 -1.74 14.28
C VAL A 119 6.40 -1.07 14.49
N GLN A 120 7.01 -1.25 15.66
CA GLN A 120 8.32 -0.70 15.95
C GLN A 120 9.38 -1.20 14.95
N ALA A 121 9.48 -2.51 14.73
CA ALA A 121 10.45 -3.10 13.81
C ALA A 121 10.27 -2.63 12.35
N LEU A 122 9.02 -2.49 11.90
CA LEU A 122 8.72 -1.96 10.57
C LEU A 122 9.22 -0.52 10.42
N PHE A 123 8.93 0.34 11.40
CA PHE A 123 9.33 1.74 11.33
C PHE A 123 10.82 1.97 11.55
N GLU A 124 11.49 1.14 12.35
CA GLU A 124 12.95 1.09 12.43
C GLU A 124 13.58 0.80 11.07
N THR A 125 13.01 -0.15 10.32
CA THR A 125 13.46 -0.49 8.96
C THR A 125 13.29 0.70 8.00
N ILE A 126 12.14 1.39 8.06
CA ILE A 126 11.88 2.58 7.24
C ILE A 126 12.84 3.72 7.60
N LEU A 127 13.10 3.96 8.89
CA LEU A 127 14.05 4.98 9.35
C LEU A 127 15.48 4.65 8.92
N HIS A 128 15.88 3.39 9.03
CA HIS A 128 17.20 2.92 8.57
C HIS A 128 17.40 3.14 7.07
N GLN A 129 16.41 2.78 6.25
CA GLN A 129 16.44 3.04 4.81
C GLN A 129 16.53 4.54 4.50
N SER A 130 15.79 5.37 5.24
CA SER A 130 15.82 6.82 5.09
C SER A 130 17.21 7.40 5.40
N ARG A 131 17.86 6.98 6.48
CA ARG A 131 19.22 7.40 6.83
C ARG A 131 20.23 7.03 5.75
N ARG A 132 20.17 5.78 5.26
CA ARG A 132 21.05 5.32 4.17
C ARG A 132 20.88 6.17 2.91
N ALA A 133 19.64 6.51 2.56
CA ALA A 133 19.35 7.36 1.42
C ALA A 133 19.88 8.79 1.60
N GLN A 134 19.68 9.41 2.77
CA GLN A 134 20.24 10.72 3.10
C GLN A 134 21.76 10.72 3.02
N HIS A 135 22.43 9.73 3.63
CA HIS A 135 23.88 9.63 3.61
C HIS A 135 24.42 9.50 2.18
N ARG A 136 23.80 8.64 1.37
CA ARG A 136 24.18 8.48 -0.05
C ARG A 136 24.02 9.77 -0.84
N ALA A 137 22.94 10.52 -0.61
CA ALA A 137 22.62 11.71 -1.39
C ALA A 137 23.37 12.97 -0.94
N LEU A 138 23.67 13.10 0.37
CA LEU A 138 24.07 14.38 0.97
C LEU A 138 25.51 14.41 1.52
N THR A 139 26.10 13.27 1.87
CA THR A 139 27.48 13.22 2.38
C THR A 139 28.51 13.80 1.39
N PRO A 140 28.41 13.55 0.05
CA PRO A 140 29.32 14.20 -0.91
C PRO A 140 29.24 15.74 -0.89
N LEU A 141 28.06 16.31 -0.67
CA LEU A 141 27.83 17.75 -0.63
C LEU A 141 28.43 18.40 0.63
N VAL A 142 28.28 17.73 1.78
CA VAL A 142 28.90 18.17 3.04
C VAL A 142 30.43 18.21 2.91
N ALA A 143 31.01 17.18 2.31
CA ALA A 143 32.46 17.10 2.12
C ALA A 143 32.99 18.18 1.15
N ALA A 144 32.23 18.54 0.11
CA ALA A 144 32.59 19.62 -0.80
C ALA A 144 32.53 21.00 -0.12
N ALA A 145 31.49 21.26 0.69
CA ALA A 145 31.35 22.51 1.43
C ALA A 145 32.46 22.73 2.48
N GLY A 146 32.91 21.65 3.14
CA GLY A 146 34.02 21.71 4.10
C GLY A 146 35.37 22.05 3.47
N ARG A 147 35.65 21.55 2.27
CA ARG A 147 36.91 21.85 1.54
C ARG A 147 36.99 23.30 1.06
N SER A 148 35.85 23.91 0.69
CA SER A 148 35.82 25.32 0.27
C SER A 148 36.08 26.31 1.39
N ARG A 149 35.89 25.93 2.67
CA ARG A 149 36.14 26.78 3.84
C ARG A 149 37.54 26.64 4.43
N ALA A 150 38.28 25.57 4.10
CA ALA A 150 39.62 25.31 4.63
C ALA A 150 40.75 25.85 3.73
N GLY A 151 40.41 26.37 2.54
CA GLY A 151 41.37 26.90 1.55
C GLY A 151 41.30 28.41 1.32
N ALA A 152 40.62 29.16 2.21
CA ALA A 152 40.56 30.62 2.24
C ALA A 152 41.08 31.11 3.59
#